data_AF-A0A1Q8BIE1-F1
#
_entry.id   AF-A0A1Q8BIE1-F1
#
_cell.length_a   1.000
_cell.length_b   1.000
_cell.length_c   1.000
_cell.angle_alpha   90.00
_cell.angle_beta   90.00
_cell.angle_gamma   90.00
#
_symmetry.space_group_name_H-M   'P 1'
#
loop_
_entity.id
_entity.type
_entity.pdbx_description
1 polymer ?
#
loop_
_entity_poly.entity_id
_entity_poly.type
_entity_poly.pdbx_seq_one_letter_code
_entity_poly.pdbx_strand_id
1 'polypeptide(L)'
;MRKNILAGGVTLLAVAIIFGLSYPDGLLFSLPLAVLNIILGLVTKAPPGLEVQPRTGGIRLVIDRGVVRASIYQLVFTDFKLVLKRLSSANVTIILPLMLAVLGFLFLFIIGALIGGITGFSLQEFLTQRMRNKVENEAALTVVGPGDIEVRYDDLSEIRLAKNRLFLLSETNSFAASLPRRYSGRISPVLAKIFGSKFRTEESLGAAEAAEKEDEKRQHPRSDRGKFSRR
;
A
#
# COMPACT_ATOMS: atom_id res chain seq x y z
N MET A 1 -9.97 4.08 4.32
CA MET A 1 -10.95 3.40 3.45
C MET A 1 -12.35 3.93 3.75
N ARG A 2 -13.09 3.41 4.74
CA ARG A 2 -14.42 3.95 5.14
C ARG A 2 -14.49 5.48 5.25
N LYS A 3 -13.61 6.09 6.05
CA LYS A 3 -13.55 7.56 6.22
C LYS A 3 -13.33 8.33 4.91
N ASN A 4 -12.55 7.77 3.99
CA ASN A 4 -12.23 8.41 2.72
C ASN A 4 -13.41 8.33 1.75
N ILE A 5 -14.11 7.19 1.71
CA ILE A 5 -15.34 7.02 0.92
C ILE A 5 -16.42 7.97 1.44
N LEU A 6 -16.62 8.03 2.76
CA LEU A 6 -17.59 8.94 3.37
C LEU A 6 -17.24 10.41 3.11
N ALA A 7 -15.96 10.79 3.26
CA ALA A 7 -15.50 12.13 2.92
C ALA A 7 -15.78 12.45 1.44
N GLY A 8 -15.48 11.53 0.52
CA GLY A 8 -15.82 11.66 -0.89
C GLY A 8 -17.33 11.88 -1.12
N GLY A 9 -18.17 11.07 -0.47
CA GLY A 9 -19.64 11.23 -0.55
C GLY A 9 -20.14 12.57 -0.04
N VAL A 10 -19.61 13.06 1.09
CA VAL A 10 -19.95 14.39 1.64
C VAL A 10 -19.46 15.52 0.72
N THR A 11 -18.24 15.41 0.20
CA THR A 11 -17.70 16.38 -0.76
C THR A 11 -18.55 16.42 -2.04
N LEU A 12 -18.96 15.27 -2.56
CA LEU A 12 -19.85 15.19 -3.72
C LEU A 12 -21.21 15.79 -3.44
N LEU A 13 -21.77 15.57 -2.24
CA LEU A 13 -23.03 16.18 -1.84
C LEU A 13 -22.93 17.71 -1.78
N ALA A 14 -21.83 18.24 -1.22
CA ALA A 14 -21.59 19.67 -1.19
C ALA A 14 -21.44 20.25 -2.61
N VAL A 15 -20.69 19.58 -3.49
CA VAL A 15 -20.55 19.97 -4.89
C VAL A 15 -21.90 19.93 -5.62
N ALA A 16 -22.70 18.89 -5.39
CA ALA A 16 -24.04 18.76 -5.96
C ALA A 16 -24.95 19.91 -5.55
N ILE A 17 -24.95 20.30 -4.27
CA ILE A 17 -25.77 21.41 -3.77
C ILE A 17 -25.30 22.74 -4.36
N ILE A 18 -23.99 23.04 -4.27
CA ILE A 18 -23.44 24.33 -4.73
C ILE A 18 -23.62 24.49 -6.23
N PHE A 19 -23.30 23.46 -7.01
CA PHE A 19 -23.38 23.52 -8.47
C PHE A 19 -24.81 23.38 -8.98
N GLY A 20 -25.61 22.56 -8.30
CA GLY A 20 -27.00 22.30 -8.65
C GLY A 20 -27.93 23.49 -8.49
N LEU A 21 -27.59 24.45 -7.61
CA LEU A 21 -28.28 25.74 -7.52
C LEU A 21 -28.12 26.57 -8.82
N SER A 22 -27.00 26.41 -9.52
CA SER A 22 -26.71 27.11 -10.78
C SER A 22 -27.08 26.30 -12.02
N TYR A 23 -27.08 24.96 -11.92
CA TYR A 23 -27.37 24.04 -13.02
C TYR A 23 -28.29 22.90 -12.53
N PRO A 24 -29.61 23.10 -12.56
CA PRO A 24 -30.59 22.16 -11.99
C PRO A 24 -30.49 20.75 -12.59
N ASP A 25 -30.21 20.62 -13.87
CA ASP A 25 -30.04 19.33 -14.55
C ASP A 25 -28.84 18.53 -13.99
N GLY A 26 -27.83 19.23 -13.48
CA GLY A 26 -26.68 18.62 -12.80
C GLY A 26 -27.04 17.94 -11.48
N LEU A 27 -28.14 18.33 -10.82
CA LEU A 27 -28.62 17.69 -9.59
C LEU A 27 -29.09 16.26 -9.82
N LEU A 28 -29.74 16.01 -10.97
CA LEU A 28 -30.25 14.68 -11.32
C LEU A 28 -29.14 13.63 -11.43
N PHE A 29 -27.92 14.06 -11.77
CA PHE A 29 -26.77 13.17 -11.87
C PHE A 29 -25.89 13.17 -10.62
N SER A 30 -25.65 14.34 -10.02
CA SER A 30 -24.71 14.48 -8.90
C SER A 30 -25.29 13.98 -7.57
N LEU A 31 -26.59 14.19 -7.32
CA LEU A 31 -27.22 13.79 -6.06
C LEU A 31 -27.27 12.26 -5.88
N PRO A 32 -27.73 11.45 -6.86
CA PRO A 32 -27.73 10.00 -6.71
C PRO A 32 -26.32 9.42 -6.51
N LEU A 33 -25.31 9.99 -7.19
CA LEU A 33 -23.92 9.56 -7.02
C LEU A 33 -23.38 9.94 -5.63
N ALA A 34 -23.70 11.12 -5.12
CA ALA A 34 -23.32 11.49 -3.75
C ALA A 34 -23.95 10.54 -2.72
N VAL A 35 -25.26 10.26 -2.85
CA VAL A 35 -25.98 9.32 -1.99
C VAL A 35 -25.38 7.91 -2.07
N LEU A 36 -25.10 7.42 -3.28
CA LEU A 36 -24.45 6.13 -3.50
C LEU A 36 -23.11 6.04 -2.77
N ASN A 37 -22.25 7.06 -2.89
CA ASN A 37 -20.94 7.08 -2.22
C ASN A 37 -21.09 7.07 -0.69
N ILE A 38 -22.07 7.78 -0.14
CA ILE A 38 -22.36 7.75 1.29
C ILE A 38 -22.79 6.35 1.72
N ILE A 39 -23.72 5.71 0.99
CA ILE A 39 -24.18 4.34 1.27
C ILE A 39 -22.99 3.36 1.22
N LEU A 40 -22.16 3.42 0.17
CA LEU A 40 -20.96 2.60 0.07
C LEU A 40 -20.05 2.81 1.28
N GLY A 41 -19.85 4.06 1.72
CA GLY A 41 -19.06 4.38 2.90
C GLY A 41 -19.65 3.83 4.20
N LEU A 42 -20.97 3.83 4.34
CA LEU A 42 -21.65 3.29 5.53
C LEU A 42 -21.56 1.76 5.60
N VAL A 43 -21.71 1.07 4.47
CA VAL A 43 -21.65 -0.40 4.37
C VAL A 43 -20.19 -0.91 4.42
N THR A 44 -19.22 -0.09 4.03
CA THR A 44 -17.80 -0.47 4.06
C THR A 44 -17.31 -0.66 5.49
N LYS A 45 -16.94 -1.89 5.85
CA LYS A 45 -16.29 -2.19 7.14
C LYS A 45 -14.95 -1.47 7.27
N ALA A 46 -14.58 -1.13 8.50
CA ALA A 46 -13.27 -0.59 8.78
C ALA A 46 -12.19 -1.67 8.54
N PRO A 47 -11.06 -1.32 7.91
CA PRO A 47 -9.95 -2.24 7.77
C PRO A 47 -9.41 -2.67 9.15
N PRO A 48 -9.12 -3.97 9.38
CA PRO A 48 -8.54 -4.45 10.64
C PRO A 48 -7.14 -3.88 10.91
N GLY A 49 -6.41 -3.52 9.85
CA GLY A 49 -5.16 -2.78 9.95
C GLY A 49 -3.93 -3.68 10.03
N LEU A 50 -3.25 -3.70 11.17
CA LEU A 50 -2.06 -4.52 11.38
C LEU A 50 -2.34 -5.51 12.50
N GLU A 51 -2.19 -6.80 12.21
CA GLU A 51 -2.32 -7.87 13.21
C GLU A 51 -0.98 -8.58 13.37
N VAL A 52 -0.45 -8.55 14.59
CA VAL A 52 0.80 -9.23 14.96
C VAL A 52 0.42 -10.46 15.76
N GLN A 53 0.91 -11.63 15.35
CA GLN A 53 0.56 -12.93 15.95
C GLN A 53 -0.97 -13.11 16.10
N PRO A 54 -1.71 -13.15 14.99
CA PRO A 54 -3.12 -13.52 15.04
C PRO A 54 -3.28 -14.89 15.73
N ARG A 55 -4.44 -15.12 16.37
CA ARG A 55 -4.71 -16.34 17.16
C ARG A 55 -4.73 -17.63 16.32
N THR A 56 -4.63 -17.50 15.01
CA THR A 56 -4.72 -18.53 14.00
C THR A 56 -3.33 -19.10 13.68
N GLY A 57 -3.26 -20.43 13.61
CA GLY A 57 -2.03 -21.22 13.67
C GLY A 57 -1.11 -20.98 12.47
N GLY A 58 0.14 -20.59 12.76
CA GLY A 58 1.21 -20.47 11.77
C GLY A 58 1.29 -19.14 11.02
N ILE A 59 0.41 -18.18 11.33
CA ILE A 59 0.49 -16.80 10.81
C ILE A 59 1.20 -15.91 11.84
N ARG A 60 2.28 -15.25 11.43
CA ARG A 60 3.08 -14.38 12.31
C ARG A 60 2.69 -12.90 12.20
N LEU A 61 2.29 -12.46 11.01
CA LEU A 61 1.99 -11.06 10.74
C LEU A 61 0.99 -10.96 9.59
N VAL A 62 -0.04 -10.14 9.76
CA VAL A 62 -0.97 -9.77 8.69
C VAL A 62 -0.97 -8.26 8.54
N ILE A 63 -0.64 -7.79 7.34
CA ILE A 63 -0.71 -6.38 6.98
C ILE A 63 -1.88 -6.20 6.01
N ASP A 64 -2.86 -5.40 6.42
CA ASP A 64 -4.10 -5.28 5.66
C ASP A 64 -3.92 -4.69 4.26
N ARG A 65 -2.88 -3.87 4.05
CA ARG A 65 -2.64 -3.20 2.78
C ARG A 65 -1.15 -3.09 2.46
N GLY A 66 -0.78 -3.62 1.30
CA GLY A 66 0.44 -3.29 0.59
C GLY A 66 0.14 -3.06 -0.89
N VAL A 67 0.71 -2.02 -1.47
CA VAL A 67 0.56 -1.68 -2.88
C VAL A 67 1.79 -2.16 -3.64
N VAL A 68 1.56 -2.98 -4.66
CA VAL A 68 2.61 -3.55 -5.50
C VAL A 68 2.29 -3.15 -6.91
N ARG A 69 3.17 -2.33 -7.50
CA ARG A 69 2.89 -1.61 -8.75
C ARG A 69 1.59 -0.80 -8.60
N ALA A 70 0.54 -1.22 -9.28
CA ALA A 70 -0.79 -0.62 -9.22
C ALA A 70 -1.83 -1.48 -8.48
N SER A 71 -1.49 -2.69 -8.05
CA SER A 71 -2.45 -3.61 -7.41
C SER A 71 -2.34 -3.54 -5.88
N ILE A 72 -3.45 -3.74 -5.20
CA ILE A 72 -3.54 -3.74 -3.74
C ILE A 72 -3.58 -5.18 -3.25
N TYR A 73 -2.70 -5.49 -2.32
CA TYR A 73 -2.58 -6.79 -1.68
C TYR A 73 -2.74 -6.68 -0.16
N GLN A 74 -3.16 -7.78 0.46
CA GLN A 74 -2.98 -8.05 1.87
C GLN A 74 -1.78 -8.98 2.03
N LEU A 75 -0.85 -8.63 2.91
CA LEU A 75 0.37 -9.42 3.13
C LEU A 75 0.16 -10.32 4.33
N VAL A 76 0.37 -11.61 4.15
CA VAL A 76 0.24 -12.63 5.18
C VAL A 76 1.59 -13.32 5.32
N PHE A 77 2.28 -13.06 6.42
CA PHE A 77 3.53 -13.72 6.77
C PHE A 77 3.21 -14.94 7.61
N THR A 78 3.60 -16.09 7.11
CA THR A 78 3.52 -17.36 7.83
C THR A 78 4.87 -17.70 8.46
N ASP A 79 5.03 -18.91 9.00
CA ASP A 79 6.30 -19.40 9.50
C ASP A 79 7.38 -19.56 8.41
N PHE A 80 7.01 -19.87 7.17
CA PHE A 80 7.95 -20.27 6.11
C PHE A 80 7.77 -19.53 4.78
N LYS A 81 6.66 -18.79 4.62
CA LYS A 81 6.36 -18.05 3.38
C LYS A 81 5.58 -16.77 3.61
N LEU A 82 5.69 -15.87 2.65
CA LEU A 82 4.87 -14.67 2.52
C LEU A 82 3.85 -14.88 1.39
N VAL A 83 2.58 -14.71 1.71
CA VAL A 83 1.47 -14.76 0.76
C VAL A 83 0.89 -13.36 0.60
N LEU A 84 0.82 -12.89 -0.64
CA LEU A 84 0.19 -11.63 -1.02
C LEU A 84 -1.15 -11.93 -1.65
N LYS A 85 -2.21 -11.66 -0.89
CA LYS A 85 -3.59 -11.82 -1.31
C LYS A 85 -4.06 -10.63 -2.09
N ARG A 86 -4.38 -10.82 -3.38
CA ARG A 86 -4.83 -9.73 -4.26
C ARG A 86 -6.22 -9.27 -3.83
N LEU A 87 -6.29 -8.05 -3.30
CA LEU A 87 -7.56 -7.41 -2.94
C LEU A 87 -8.14 -6.62 -4.11
N SER A 88 -7.28 -6.01 -4.93
CA SER A 88 -7.68 -5.22 -6.09
C SER A 88 -6.60 -5.24 -7.16
N SER A 89 -7.00 -5.44 -8.42
CA SER A 89 -6.11 -5.40 -9.57
C SER A 89 -5.85 -3.96 -10.06
N ALA A 90 -4.84 -3.78 -10.91
CA ALA A 90 -4.54 -2.52 -11.60
C ALA A 90 -5.76 -1.96 -12.37
N ASN A 91 -6.56 -2.85 -12.95
CA ASN A 91 -7.76 -2.46 -13.69
C ASN A 91 -8.79 -1.80 -12.76
N VAL A 92 -8.96 -2.34 -11.55
CA VAL A 92 -9.89 -1.78 -10.57
C VAL A 92 -9.31 -0.55 -9.88
N THR A 93 -7.99 -0.48 -9.68
CA THR A 93 -7.35 0.64 -9.00
C THR A 93 -7.14 1.88 -9.86
N ILE A 94 -6.88 1.71 -11.16
CA ILE A 94 -6.55 2.81 -12.06
C ILE A 94 -7.60 2.97 -13.15
N ILE A 95 -7.91 1.89 -13.88
CA ILE A 95 -8.76 1.98 -15.07
C ILE A 95 -10.20 2.34 -14.69
N LEU A 96 -10.75 1.74 -13.64
CA LEU A 96 -12.12 2.01 -13.20
C LEU A 96 -12.35 3.49 -12.81
N PRO A 97 -11.54 4.12 -11.92
CA PRO A 97 -11.65 5.56 -11.65
C PRO A 97 -11.47 6.43 -12.89
N LEU A 98 -10.52 6.09 -13.77
CA LEU A 98 -10.26 6.84 -14.99
C LEU A 98 -11.45 6.78 -15.95
N MET A 99 -12.01 5.59 -16.18
CA MET A 99 -13.18 5.39 -17.05
C MET A 99 -14.39 6.17 -16.55
N LEU A 100 -14.64 6.16 -15.24
CA LEU A 100 -15.75 6.92 -14.65
C LEU A 100 -15.51 8.43 -14.72
N ALA A 101 -14.26 8.89 -14.55
CA ALA A 101 -13.92 10.29 -14.76
C ALA A 101 -14.13 10.72 -16.23
N VAL A 102 -13.71 9.90 -17.20
CA VAL A 102 -13.93 10.18 -18.63
C VAL A 102 -15.43 10.20 -18.95
N LEU A 103 -16.19 9.22 -18.46
CA LEU A 103 -17.64 9.20 -18.66
C LEU A 103 -18.29 10.44 -18.05
N GLY A 104 -17.94 10.79 -16.81
CA GLY A 104 -18.43 11.99 -16.16
C GLY A 104 -18.07 13.27 -16.93
N PHE A 105 -16.88 13.34 -17.51
CA PHE A 105 -16.46 14.47 -18.34
C PHE A 105 -17.40 14.70 -19.53
N LEU A 106 -17.88 13.62 -20.16
CA LEU A 106 -18.80 13.73 -21.29
C LEU A 106 -20.17 14.31 -20.90
N PHE A 107 -20.59 14.18 -19.63
CA PHE A 107 -21.88 14.68 -19.17
C PHE A 107 -21.82 16.11 -18.59
N LEU A 108 -20.80 16.41 -17.77
CA LEU A 108 -20.72 17.68 -17.01
C LEU A 108 -19.31 18.29 -17.02
N PHE A 109 -18.52 18.01 -18.07
CA PHE A 109 -17.15 18.49 -18.23
C PHE A 109 -16.31 18.23 -16.96
N ILE A 110 -15.55 19.22 -16.50
CA ILE A 110 -14.62 19.08 -15.36
C ILE A 110 -15.34 18.61 -14.10
N ILE A 111 -16.56 19.11 -13.84
CA ILE A 111 -17.33 18.76 -12.65
C ILE A 111 -17.77 17.30 -12.71
N GLY A 112 -18.27 16.86 -13.86
CA GLY A 112 -18.59 15.46 -14.09
C GLY A 112 -17.37 14.56 -13.95
N ALA A 113 -16.21 14.99 -14.44
CA ALA A 113 -14.96 14.23 -14.30
C ALA A 113 -14.55 14.04 -12.83
N LEU A 114 -14.68 15.09 -12.01
CA LEU A 114 -14.42 15.02 -10.57
C LEU A 114 -15.41 14.07 -9.88
N ILE A 115 -16.70 14.19 -10.19
CA ILE A 115 -17.75 13.32 -9.63
C ILE A 115 -17.48 11.85 -10.00
N GLY A 116 -17.19 11.59 -11.27
CA GLY A 116 -16.86 10.26 -11.77
C GLY A 116 -15.60 9.68 -11.13
N GLY A 117 -14.54 10.46 -11.02
CA GLY A 117 -13.28 10.05 -10.39
C GLY A 117 -13.43 9.70 -8.92
N ILE A 118 -14.12 10.54 -8.13
CA ILE A 118 -14.38 10.28 -6.70
C ILE A 118 -15.27 9.04 -6.53
N THR A 119 -16.28 8.88 -7.39
CA THR A 119 -17.15 7.70 -7.38
C THR A 119 -16.38 6.42 -7.71
N GLY A 120 -15.52 6.46 -8.72
CA GLY A 120 -14.69 5.32 -9.09
C GLY A 120 -13.68 4.95 -8.02
N PHE A 121 -13.05 5.93 -7.38
CA PHE A 121 -12.19 5.69 -6.21
C PHE A 121 -12.97 5.03 -5.06
N SER A 122 -14.18 5.52 -4.76
CA SER A 122 -15.01 4.96 -3.70
C SER A 122 -15.45 3.53 -3.98
N LEU A 123 -15.83 3.24 -5.22
CA LEU A 123 -16.17 1.89 -5.66
C LEU A 123 -14.97 0.95 -5.58
N GLN A 124 -13.78 1.40 -6.02
CA GLN A 124 -12.53 0.67 -5.89
C GLN A 124 -12.22 0.30 -4.43
N GLU A 125 -12.32 1.25 -3.51
CA GLU A 125 -12.08 1.01 -2.08
C GLU A 125 -13.14 0.06 -1.49
N PHE A 126 -14.41 0.19 -1.88
CA PHE A 126 -15.47 -0.75 -1.48
C PHE A 126 -15.20 -2.18 -1.97
N LEU A 127 -14.87 -2.35 -3.26
CA LEU A 127 -14.56 -3.66 -3.85
C LEU A 127 -13.34 -4.30 -3.17
N THR A 128 -12.33 -3.50 -2.86
CA THR A 128 -11.12 -3.94 -2.12
C THR A 128 -11.50 -4.50 -0.74
N GLN A 129 -12.39 -3.82 -0.01
CA GLN A 129 -12.85 -4.27 1.30
C GLN A 129 -13.77 -5.50 1.20
N ARG A 130 -14.63 -5.55 0.17
CA ARG A 130 -15.47 -6.72 -0.08
C ARG A 130 -14.63 -7.96 -0.37
N MET A 131 -13.57 -7.83 -1.17
CA MET A 131 -12.65 -8.94 -1.42
C MET A 131 -11.94 -9.36 -0.14
N ARG A 132 -11.49 -8.41 0.68
CA ARG A 132 -10.86 -8.70 1.98
C ARG A 132 -11.77 -9.52 2.88
N ASN A 133 -13.03 -9.13 3.05
CA ASN A 133 -13.99 -9.87 3.87
C ASN A 133 -14.22 -11.31 3.37
N LYS A 134 -14.05 -11.57 2.07
CA LYS A 134 -14.11 -12.94 1.53
C LYS A 134 -12.90 -13.79 1.90
N VAL A 135 -11.74 -13.16 2.09
CA VAL A 135 -10.46 -13.83 2.36
C VAL A 135 -10.14 -13.83 3.87
N GLU A 136 -11.03 -13.34 4.73
CA GLU A 136 -10.82 -13.18 6.17
C GLU A 136 -10.66 -14.52 6.93
N ASN A 137 -11.10 -15.64 6.34
CA ASN A 137 -10.91 -16.97 6.93
C ASN A 137 -9.46 -17.47 6.76
N GLU A 138 -8.88 -18.05 7.80
CA GLU A 138 -7.49 -18.54 7.84
C GLU A 138 -7.11 -19.46 6.67
N ALA A 139 -7.96 -20.42 6.34
CA ALA A 139 -7.75 -21.31 5.20
C ALA A 139 -7.68 -20.54 3.87
N ALA A 140 -8.41 -19.42 3.75
CA ALA A 140 -8.38 -18.58 2.57
C ALA A 140 -7.14 -17.67 2.53
N LEU A 141 -6.55 -17.33 3.69
CA LEU A 141 -5.34 -16.49 3.78
C LEU A 141 -4.07 -17.22 3.32
N THR A 142 -4.01 -18.55 3.45
CA THR A 142 -2.81 -19.35 3.15
C THR A 142 -2.86 -20.07 1.80
N VAL A 143 -4.05 -20.30 1.23
CA VAL A 143 -4.24 -20.99 -0.07
C VAL A 143 -4.10 -20.01 -1.24
N VAL A 144 -3.10 -20.13 -2.11
CA VAL A 144 -2.87 -19.21 -3.23
C VAL A 144 -3.97 -19.29 -4.28
N GLY A 145 -4.59 -18.16 -4.61
CA GLY A 145 -5.58 -18.04 -5.67
C GLY A 145 -5.06 -17.31 -6.93
N PRO A 146 -5.92 -17.13 -7.95
CA PRO A 146 -5.56 -16.44 -9.18
C PRO A 146 -5.09 -15.00 -8.93
N GLY A 147 -3.84 -14.70 -9.28
CA GLY A 147 -3.26 -13.38 -9.14
C GLY A 147 -2.70 -13.05 -7.76
N ASP A 148 -2.80 -13.97 -6.81
CA ASP A 148 -2.01 -13.93 -5.57
C ASP A 148 -0.53 -14.16 -5.88
N ILE A 149 0.34 -13.74 -4.98
CA ILE A 149 1.79 -13.99 -5.09
C ILE A 149 2.24 -14.76 -3.86
N GLU A 150 2.94 -15.87 -4.05
CA GLU A 150 3.60 -16.61 -2.98
C GLU A 150 5.11 -16.44 -3.10
N VAL A 151 5.77 -16.18 -1.98
CA VAL A 151 7.22 -16.05 -1.88
C VAL A 151 7.69 -16.87 -0.68
N ARG A 152 8.50 -17.91 -0.92
CA ARG A 152 9.09 -18.69 0.18
C ARG A 152 10.27 -17.94 0.78
N TYR A 153 10.49 -18.09 2.08
CA TYR A 153 11.61 -17.41 2.76
C TYR A 153 12.98 -17.96 2.35
N ASP A 154 13.01 -19.19 1.85
CA ASP A 154 14.21 -19.83 1.30
C ASP A 154 14.69 -19.12 0.03
N ASP A 155 13.74 -18.64 -0.79
CA ASP A 155 14.03 -17.96 -2.07
C ASP A 155 14.48 -16.50 -1.89
N LEU A 156 14.41 -15.98 -0.66
CA LEU A 156 14.77 -14.60 -0.33
C LEU A 156 16.21 -14.52 0.18
N SER A 157 17.01 -13.68 -0.46
CA SER A 157 18.37 -13.35 -0.03
C SER A 157 18.35 -12.26 1.04
N GLU A 158 17.54 -11.22 0.83
CA GLU A 158 17.46 -10.07 1.74
C GLU A 158 16.04 -9.51 1.81
N ILE A 159 15.67 -9.01 2.99
CA ILE A 159 14.44 -8.24 3.17
C ILE A 159 14.78 -6.89 3.77
N ARG A 160 14.46 -5.83 3.05
CA ARG A 160 14.76 -4.46 3.44
C ARG A 160 13.49 -3.67 3.70
N LEU A 161 13.41 -3.05 4.86
CA LEU A 161 12.37 -2.07 5.16
C LEU A 161 12.98 -0.66 5.11
N ALA A 162 12.57 0.12 4.11
CA ALA A 162 13.02 1.49 3.90
C ALA A 162 11.82 2.44 3.91
N LYS A 163 11.77 3.36 4.87
CA LYS A 163 10.61 4.20 5.18
C LYS A 163 9.32 3.39 5.31
N ASN A 164 8.49 3.37 4.27
CA ASN A 164 7.22 2.65 4.22
C ASN A 164 7.19 1.59 3.10
N ARG A 165 8.33 1.24 2.52
CA ARG A 165 8.44 0.25 1.46
C ARG A 165 9.16 -0.99 1.98
N LEU A 166 8.54 -2.13 1.79
CA LEU A 166 9.13 -3.44 2.03
C LEU A 166 9.69 -3.95 0.71
N PHE A 167 10.99 -4.16 0.67
CA PHE A 167 11.71 -4.77 -0.43
C PHE A 167 12.01 -6.23 -0.07
N LEU A 168 11.61 -7.14 -0.94
CA LEU A 168 11.97 -8.55 -0.89
C LEU A 168 12.94 -8.77 -2.05
N LEU A 169 14.19 -9.06 -1.72
CA LEU A 169 15.22 -9.35 -2.70
C LEU A 169 15.44 -10.86 -2.74
N SER A 170 15.46 -11.37 -3.95
CA SER A 170 15.94 -12.70 -4.32
C SER A 170 17.17 -12.51 -5.20
N GLU A 171 17.91 -13.59 -5.47
CA GLU A 171 19.10 -13.54 -6.32
C GLU A 171 18.80 -13.04 -7.74
N THR A 172 17.60 -13.35 -8.24
CA THR A 172 17.19 -13.05 -9.63
C THR A 172 16.15 -11.93 -9.74
N ASN A 173 15.47 -11.58 -8.65
CA ASN A 173 14.33 -10.67 -8.68
C ASN A 173 14.25 -9.78 -7.44
N SER A 174 13.79 -8.55 -7.62
CA SER A 174 13.42 -7.66 -6.52
C SER A 174 11.94 -7.32 -6.57
N PHE A 175 11.33 -7.29 -5.39
CA PHE A 175 9.92 -7.03 -5.22
C PHE A 175 9.72 -5.94 -4.18
N ALA A 176 8.93 -4.91 -4.51
CA ALA A 176 8.66 -3.81 -3.59
C ALA A 176 7.16 -3.68 -3.31
N ALA A 177 6.79 -3.72 -2.04
CA ALA A 177 5.46 -3.42 -1.54
C ALA A 177 5.46 -2.10 -0.76
N SER A 178 4.64 -1.15 -1.19
CA SER A 178 4.41 0.10 -0.46
C SER A 178 3.36 -0.11 0.61
N LEU A 179 3.73 0.12 1.86
CA LEU A 179 2.88 -0.04 3.04
C LEU A 179 2.40 1.33 3.55
N PRO A 180 1.29 1.37 4.31
CA PRO A 180 0.91 2.57 5.06
C PRO A 180 2.04 3.04 5.99
N ARG A 181 2.35 4.35 5.95
CA ARG A 181 3.47 4.95 6.73
C ARG A 181 3.46 4.58 8.22
N ARG A 182 2.26 4.50 8.81
CA ARG A 182 2.07 4.18 10.23
C ARG A 182 2.47 2.75 10.64
N TYR A 183 2.74 1.85 9.69
CA TYR A 183 3.05 0.46 9.98
C TYR A 183 4.54 0.17 10.10
N SER A 184 5.43 0.97 9.47
CA SER A 184 6.85 0.67 9.40
C SER A 184 7.51 0.43 10.77
N GLY A 185 7.27 1.32 11.73
CA GLY A 185 7.80 1.18 13.08
C GLY A 185 7.26 -0.05 13.84
N ARG A 186 6.00 -0.45 13.57
CA ARG A 186 5.37 -1.60 14.23
C ARG A 186 5.78 -2.94 13.64
N ILE A 187 6.01 -2.99 12.32
CA ILE A 187 6.38 -4.24 11.63
C ILE A 187 7.86 -4.54 11.70
N SER A 188 8.73 -3.52 11.80
CA SER A 188 10.19 -3.67 11.86
C SER A 188 10.66 -4.75 12.86
N PRO A 189 10.26 -4.71 14.16
CA PRO A 189 10.71 -5.72 15.12
C PRO A 189 10.15 -7.12 14.81
N VAL A 190 8.97 -7.22 14.20
CA VAL A 190 8.36 -8.49 13.82
C VAL A 190 9.09 -9.10 12.64
N LEU A 191 9.42 -8.29 11.62
CA LEU A 191 10.20 -8.72 10.46
C LEU A 191 11.61 -9.15 10.89
N ALA A 192 12.25 -8.41 11.79
CA ALA A 192 13.53 -8.82 12.37
C ALA A 192 13.45 -10.20 13.06
N LYS A 193 12.35 -10.47 13.77
CA LYS A 193 12.12 -11.78 14.41
C LYS A 193 11.83 -12.91 13.40
N ILE A 194 11.14 -12.61 12.30
CA ILE A 194 10.81 -13.60 11.26
C ILE A 194 12.05 -13.96 10.44
N PHE A 195 12.84 -12.96 10.05
CA PHE A 195 13.90 -13.10 9.05
C PHE A 195 15.32 -13.06 9.61
N GLY A 196 15.48 -12.69 10.88
CA GLY A 196 16.77 -12.67 11.57
C GLY A 196 17.82 -11.88 10.81
N SER A 197 18.91 -12.56 10.45
CA SER A 197 20.05 -11.99 9.73
C SER A 197 19.74 -11.49 8.31
N LYS A 198 18.65 -11.97 7.68
CA LYS A 198 18.24 -11.53 6.34
C LYS A 198 17.53 -10.16 6.37
N PHE A 199 17.15 -9.64 7.54
CA PHE A 199 16.43 -8.38 7.67
C PHE A 199 17.38 -7.17 7.77
N ARG A 200 17.12 -6.14 6.97
CA ARG A 200 17.84 -4.87 6.98
C ARG A 200 16.88 -3.68 7.07
N THR A 201 17.28 -2.65 7.80
CA THR A 201 16.65 -1.32 7.82
C THR A 201 17.54 -0.28 7.17
N GLU A 202 16.97 0.83 6.69
CA GLU A 202 17.76 1.98 6.19
C GLU A 202 18.81 2.45 7.20
N GLU A 203 18.49 2.47 8.49
CA GLU A 203 19.43 2.85 9.56
C GLU A 203 20.60 1.85 9.67
N SER A 204 20.34 0.55 9.52
CA SER A 204 21.40 -0.47 9.57
C SER A 204 22.33 -0.43 8.35
N LEU A 205 21.83 -0.01 7.18
CA LEU A 205 22.64 0.14 5.97
C LEU A 205 23.46 1.44 6.00
N GLY A 206 22.87 2.54 6.47
CA GLY A 206 23.62 3.78 6.70
C GLY A 206 24.72 3.61 7.77
N ALA A 207 24.45 2.82 8.81
CA ALA A 207 25.45 2.48 9.82
C ALA A 207 26.54 1.52 9.29
N ALA A 208 26.18 0.55 8.45
CA ALA A 208 27.14 -0.35 7.82
C ALA A 208 28.04 0.37 6.81
N GLU A 209 27.47 1.22 5.95
CA GLU A 209 28.24 2.05 5.00
C GLU A 209 29.12 3.09 5.74
N ALA A 210 28.66 3.61 6.87
CA ALA A 210 29.46 4.51 7.70
C ALA A 210 30.61 3.78 8.41
N ALA A 211 30.36 2.57 8.92
CA ALA A 211 31.38 1.72 9.54
C ALA A 211 32.41 1.23 8.52
N GLU A 212 31.99 0.86 7.31
CA GLU A 212 32.89 0.45 6.21
C GLU A 212 33.78 1.63 5.76
N LYS A 213 33.23 2.84 5.66
CA LYS A 213 34.01 4.07 5.42
C LYS A 213 34.93 4.45 6.57
N GLU A 214 34.62 4.05 7.81
CA GLU A 214 35.48 4.27 8.96
C GLU A 214 36.62 3.24 9.04
N ASP A 215 36.35 1.98 8.73
CA ASP A 215 37.37 0.93 8.61
C ASP A 215 38.32 1.18 7.44
N GLU A 216 37.83 1.65 6.30
CA GLU A 216 38.66 2.04 5.15
C GLU A 216 39.61 3.21 5.50
N LYS A 217 39.14 4.16 6.35
CA LYS A 217 39.98 5.24 6.91
C LYS A 217 40.99 4.75 7.94
N ARG A 218 40.70 3.68 8.69
CA ARG A 218 41.61 3.08 9.67
C ARG A 218 42.68 2.21 9.00
N GLN A 219 42.35 1.58 7.87
CA GLN A 219 43.29 0.76 7.09
C GLN A 219 44.23 1.59 6.21
N HIS A 220 43.81 2.79 5.80
CA HIS A 220 44.68 3.76 5.13
C HIS A 220 44.79 5.06 5.95
N PRO A 221 45.65 5.11 6.98
CA PRO A 221 45.99 6.38 7.61
C PRO A 221 46.58 7.27 6.50
N ARG A 222 45.90 8.38 6.22
CA ARG A 222 46.35 9.39 5.26
C ARG A 222 47.83 9.67 5.51
N SER A 223 48.64 9.16 4.59
CA SER A 223 50.06 9.47 4.48
C SER A 223 50.19 10.99 4.47
N ASP A 224 50.85 11.51 5.50
CA ASP A 224 51.20 12.89 5.69
C ASP A 224 52.25 13.28 4.62
N ARG A 225 51.78 13.51 3.39
CA ARG A 225 52.65 13.87 2.26
C ARG A 225 52.86 15.38 2.23
N GLY A 226 53.89 15.79 2.97
CA GLY A 226 54.93 16.70 2.47
C GLY A 226 54.49 18.11 2.10
N LYS A 227 54.41 19.01 3.09
CA LYS A 227 54.63 20.43 2.86
C LYS A 227 56.10 20.64 2.45
N PHE A 228 56.36 20.69 1.15
CA PHE A 228 57.61 21.23 0.64
C PHE A 228 57.63 22.74 0.83
N SER A 229 58.58 23.18 1.66
CA SER A 229 59.06 24.55 1.79
C SER A 229 59.89 24.94 0.56
N ARG A 230 59.56 26.08 -0.07
CA ARG A 230 60.49 26.99 -0.80
C ARG A 230 59.90 28.39 -0.64
N ARG A 231 60.50 29.29 0.17
CA ARG A 231 61.64 30.18 -0.14
C ARG A 231 61.51 30.86 -1.49
#